data_AF-A0A9K3LTK1-F1
#
_entry.id   AF-A0A9K3LTK1-F1
#
_cell.length_a   1.000
_cell.length_b   1.000
_cell.length_c   1.000
_cell.angle_alpha   90.00
_cell.angle_beta   90.00
_cell.angle_gamma   90.00
#
_symmetry.space_group_name_H-M   'P 1'
#
loop_
_entity.id
_entity.type
_entity.pdbx_description
1 polymer ?
#
loop_
_entity_poly.entity_id
_entity_poly.type
_entity_poly.pdbx_seq_one_letter_code
_entity_poly.pdbx_strand_id
1 'polypeptide(L)'
;MQNRRENYRQHVLDNNGERRRWMKNVSTFRFLSINLMAACAYLWTMSIRHSFLLQLSPYYNLHRRVALENQPYNHSDLAITEWKLTIESSLQTFEDLRTNTPVPTAAVVEPDQIDHLATTNLPQWMKGYFTWHKSQLQLLNETNWKQHKFLILACTKEDGECGGLADRLKPLPLILAVAQKTNRIVFIRWTRPFPLEEFLLPLHLNWSIPEWLSPQLQNLSDSFAQQESVHDEAEISDPSYEKTKGSKNMVRSMRKFRRVVVWEVRVQDIFGGCSLYEQVVTNSVNLAQWKNRSAWNPMSGWHLYKEMYHDLFRTLFVPTPPIQRLIHQRMTSANLIPGNYTTAHYRAFYAIENQKHTKTKGTLRRFARHAVDCAAALRPGVPIYFASDSKVAIDTVREYASNNAEYTNGPSVITFANESEKEALHLDKAPGWKTQPSDYYATFVDILIMSNASCISYGQGGFGLFAALMSRNANCTLQHSRKKKLLNCTKARFSDLK
;
A
#
# COMPACT_ATOMS: atom_id res chain seq x y z
N MET A 1 3.31 69.24 -1.22
CA MET A 1 3.64 67.84 -1.58
C MET A 1 5.09 67.44 -1.25
N GLN A 2 6.09 68.33 -1.34
CA GLN A 2 7.49 68.01 -0.99
C GLN A 2 7.66 67.52 0.46
N ASN A 3 7.04 68.17 1.45
CA ASN A 3 7.11 67.74 2.86
C ASN A 3 6.61 66.31 3.12
N ARG A 4 5.66 65.78 2.32
CA ARG A 4 5.21 64.39 2.46
C ARG A 4 6.22 63.39 1.88
N ARG A 5 7.01 63.79 0.89
CA ARG A 5 8.06 62.94 0.30
C ARG A 5 9.28 62.86 1.22
N GLU A 6 9.66 63.96 1.89
CA GLU A 6 10.73 63.95 2.91
C GLU A 6 10.37 63.01 4.08
N ASN A 7 9.16 63.15 4.64
CA ASN A 7 8.73 62.32 5.78
C ASN A 7 8.65 60.82 5.42
N TYR A 8 8.25 60.48 4.20
CA TYR A 8 8.23 59.08 3.76
C TYR A 8 9.64 58.51 3.58
N ARG A 9 10.59 59.32 3.06
CA ARG A 9 11.99 58.89 2.94
C ARG A 9 12.62 58.62 4.30
N GLN A 10 12.37 59.49 5.28
CA GLN A 10 12.93 59.31 6.62
C GLN A 10 12.38 58.04 7.30
N HIS A 11 11.07 57.79 7.18
CA HIS A 11 10.45 56.59 7.73
C HIS A 11 10.98 55.28 7.11
N VAL A 12 11.34 55.29 5.82
CA VAL A 12 11.93 54.11 5.16
C VAL A 12 13.38 53.87 5.61
N LEU A 13 14.13 54.92 5.91
CA LEU A 13 15.50 54.81 6.42
C LEU A 13 15.54 54.27 7.85
N ASP A 14 14.62 54.74 8.71
CA ASP A 14 14.53 54.29 10.10
C ASP A 14 14.15 52.80 10.21
N ASN A 15 13.18 52.35 9.40
CA ASN A 15 12.77 50.94 9.33
C ASN A 15 13.90 50.01 8.84
N ASN A 16 14.77 50.50 7.97
CA ASN A 16 15.92 49.71 7.50
C ASN A 16 17.03 49.60 8.55
N GLY A 17 17.16 50.60 9.44
CA GLY A 17 18.08 50.55 10.57
C GLY A 17 17.68 49.49 11.61
N GLU A 18 16.40 49.43 11.98
CA GLU A 18 15.89 48.44 12.92
C GLU A 18 16.00 47.00 12.37
N ARG A 19 15.72 46.81 11.07
CA ARG A 19 15.85 45.51 10.42
C ARG A 19 17.28 44.96 10.43
N ARG A 20 18.29 45.83 10.26
CA ARG A 20 19.71 45.43 10.39
C ARG A 20 20.08 45.09 11.83
N ARG A 21 19.52 45.81 12.82
CA ARG A 21 19.75 45.52 14.25
C ARG A 21 19.14 44.18 14.65
N TRP A 22 17.94 43.86 14.15
CA TRP A 22 17.28 42.58 14.36
C TRP A 22 18.05 41.40 13.75
N MET A 23 18.56 41.54 12.51
CA MET A 23 19.35 40.48 11.86
C MET A 23 20.68 40.19 12.57
N LYS A 24 21.32 41.19 13.19
CA LYS A 24 22.51 40.97 14.02
C LYS A 24 22.18 40.12 15.26
N ASN A 25 21.08 40.42 15.95
CA ASN A 25 20.66 39.67 17.14
C ASN A 25 20.30 38.21 16.82
N VAL A 26 19.68 37.95 15.66
CA VAL A 26 19.36 36.58 15.23
C VAL A 26 20.63 35.76 14.91
N SER A 27 21.66 36.39 14.35
CA SER A 27 22.96 35.75 14.12
C SER A 27 23.62 35.33 15.44
N THR A 28 23.65 36.22 16.43
CA THR A 28 24.21 35.94 17.75
C THR A 28 23.45 34.82 18.46
N PHE A 29 22.11 34.80 18.34
CA PHE A 29 21.28 33.76 18.94
C PHE A 29 21.52 32.38 18.29
N ARG A 30 21.72 32.33 16.96
CA ARG A 30 22.11 31.09 16.28
C ARG A 30 23.45 30.57 16.76
N PHE A 31 24.45 31.45 16.93
CA PHE A 31 25.78 31.06 17.41
C PHE A 31 25.74 30.50 18.85
N LEU A 32 24.93 31.09 19.74
CA LEU A 32 24.72 30.59 21.09
C LEU A 32 24.00 29.22 21.10
N SER A 33 22.99 29.03 20.25
CA SER A 33 22.24 27.77 20.18
C SER A 33 23.09 26.58 19.70
N ILE A 34 23.99 26.80 18.74
CA ILE A 34 24.87 25.75 18.20
C ILE A 34 25.89 25.30 19.25
N ASN A 35 26.48 26.24 19.98
CA ASN A 35 27.45 25.92 21.04
C ASN A 35 26.78 25.19 22.23
N LEU A 36 25.55 25.56 22.59
CA LEU A 36 24.79 24.88 23.63
C LEU A 36 24.45 23.43 23.24
N MET A 37 24.04 23.20 21.98
CA MET A 37 23.74 21.87 21.46
C MET A 37 25.01 20.98 21.42
N ALA A 38 26.16 21.55 21.04
CA ALA A 38 27.43 20.83 21.06
C ALA A 38 27.87 20.45 22.49
N ALA A 39 27.69 21.34 23.46
CA ALA A 39 27.96 21.06 24.87
C ALA A 39 27.03 19.96 25.43
N CYS A 40 25.75 20.00 25.09
CA CYS A 40 24.80 18.94 25.47
C CYS A 40 25.16 17.58 24.86
N ALA A 41 25.57 17.54 23.59
CA ALA A 41 26.02 16.30 22.94
C ALA A 41 27.30 15.74 23.58
N TYR A 42 28.24 16.61 23.96
CA TYR A 42 29.46 16.20 24.66
C TYR A 42 29.16 15.62 26.05
N LEU A 43 28.28 16.26 26.82
CA LEU A 43 27.87 15.76 28.14
C LEU A 43 27.08 14.44 28.04
N TRP A 44 26.24 14.29 27.01
CA TRP A 44 25.49 13.06 26.77
C TRP A 44 26.42 11.88 26.41
N THR A 45 27.42 12.10 25.54
CA THR A 45 28.40 11.06 25.19
C THR A 45 29.31 10.67 26.37
N MET A 46 29.64 11.62 27.25
CA MET A 46 30.35 11.35 28.52
C MET A 46 29.50 10.51 29.49
N SER A 47 28.20 10.80 29.60
CA SER A 47 27.26 10.03 30.44
C SER A 47 27.07 8.59 29.95
N ILE A 48 27.01 8.38 28.63
CA ILE A 48 26.95 7.04 28.03
C ILE A 48 28.24 6.27 28.31
N ARG A 49 29.42 6.90 28.13
CA ARG A 49 30.71 6.26 28.43
C ARG A 49 30.84 5.87 29.89
N HIS A 50 30.37 6.71 30.82
CA HIS A 50 30.41 6.38 32.25
C HIS A 50 29.45 5.25 32.61
N SER A 51 28.26 5.21 31.99
CA SER A 51 27.28 4.14 32.19
C SER A 51 27.74 2.80 31.61
N PHE A 52 28.47 2.82 30.49
CA PHE A 52 29.03 1.62 29.86
C PHE A 52 30.20 1.03 30.65
N LEU A 53 31.00 1.87 31.30
CA LEU A 53 32.12 1.42 32.16
C LEU A 53 31.64 0.84 33.50
N LEU A 54 30.50 1.30 34.04
CA LEU A 54 29.92 0.75 35.27
C LEU A 54 29.19 -0.59 35.04
N GLN A 55 28.72 -0.89 33.82
CA GLN A 55 28.04 -2.16 33.51
C GLN A 55 28.97 -3.34 33.21
N LEU A 56 30.27 -3.10 32.97
CA LEU A 56 31.24 -4.17 32.67
C LEU A 56 31.96 -4.73 33.90
N SER A 57 31.73 -4.17 35.10
CA SER A 57 32.36 -4.61 36.35
C SER A 57 31.84 -5.96 36.93
N PRO A 58 30.56 -6.38 36.76
CA PRO A 58 30.10 -7.65 37.33
C PRO A 58 30.37 -8.88 36.44
N TYR A 59 30.71 -8.69 35.17
CA TYR A 59 30.79 -9.80 34.20
C TYR A 59 32.09 -10.62 34.26
N TYR A 60 33.09 -10.15 35.02
CA TYR A 60 34.38 -10.85 35.14
C TYR A 60 34.44 -11.93 36.24
N ASN A 61 33.40 -12.09 37.06
CA ASN A 61 33.40 -13.07 38.17
C ASN A 61 32.39 -14.23 38.05
N LEU A 62 31.62 -14.33 36.96
CA LEU A 62 30.60 -15.38 36.82
C LEU A 62 31.06 -16.64 36.06
N HIS A 63 32.25 -16.64 35.45
CA HIS A 63 32.76 -17.81 34.72
C HIS A 63 33.51 -18.85 35.58
N ARG A 64 33.52 -18.71 36.91
CA ARG A 64 34.27 -19.62 37.81
C ARG A 64 33.42 -20.52 38.72
N ARG A 65 32.08 -20.57 38.57
CA ARG A 65 31.20 -21.38 39.45
C ARG A 65 30.06 -22.15 38.75
N VAL A 66 30.33 -22.77 37.59
CA VAL A 66 29.36 -23.72 36.97
C VAL A 66 30.03 -25.05 36.60
N ALA A 67 31.09 -25.42 37.32
CA ALA A 67 31.54 -26.81 37.38
C ALA A 67 31.18 -27.32 38.78
N LEU A 68 30.46 -28.44 38.84
CA LEU A 68 29.89 -29.12 40.02
C LEU A 68 28.42 -28.73 40.30
N GLU A 69 27.48 -29.46 39.70
CA GLU A 69 26.62 -30.39 40.45
C GLU A 69 25.69 -31.16 39.49
N ASN A 70 25.85 -32.49 39.51
CA ASN A 70 24.97 -33.48 38.90
C ASN A 70 23.91 -33.87 39.93
N GLN A 71 22.64 -34.03 39.52
CA GLN A 71 21.81 -35.26 39.64
C GLN A 71 20.31 -34.97 39.35
N PRO A 72 19.51 -36.00 38.96
CA PRO A 72 18.35 -35.87 38.08
C PRO A 72 16.99 -36.04 38.78
N TYR A 73 15.90 -35.59 38.13
CA TYR A 73 14.53 -36.01 38.45
C TYR A 73 13.73 -36.27 37.17
N ASN A 74 13.20 -37.50 37.09
CA ASN A 74 12.36 -38.05 36.01
C ASN A 74 10.92 -37.54 36.12
N HIS A 75 10.42 -36.82 35.10
CA HIS A 75 9.00 -36.72 34.72
C HIS A 75 8.87 -36.00 33.36
N SER A 76 9.33 -36.62 32.26
CA SER A 76 9.24 -36.00 30.92
C SER A 76 8.87 -36.93 29.75
N ASP A 77 8.77 -38.24 29.96
CA ASP A 77 8.73 -39.16 28.81
C ASP A 77 7.35 -39.33 28.16
N LEU A 78 6.25 -39.00 28.85
CA LEU A 78 4.90 -39.07 28.26
C LEU A 78 4.56 -37.83 27.41
N ALA A 79 4.93 -36.63 27.86
CA ALA A 79 4.65 -35.39 27.14
C ALA A 79 5.55 -35.21 25.90
N ILE A 80 6.78 -35.73 25.94
CA ILE A 80 7.71 -35.65 24.80
C ILE A 80 7.29 -36.63 23.69
N THR A 81 6.72 -37.79 24.04
CA THR A 81 6.28 -38.78 23.05
C THR A 81 5.01 -38.31 22.32
N GLU A 82 4.05 -37.71 23.02
CA GLU A 82 2.83 -37.18 22.42
C GLU A 82 3.10 -35.95 21.52
N TRP A 83 4.08 -35.13 21.90
CA TRP A 83 4.53 -33.98 21.09
C TRP A 83 5.33 -34.42 19.86
N LYS A 84 6.19 -35.43 19.98
CA LYS A 84 6.92 -36.02 18.84
C LYS A 84 5.98 -36.66 17.83
N LEU A 85 4.99 -37.44 18.26
CA LEU A 85 4.01 -38.07 17.38
C LEU A 85 3.15 -37.03 16.63
N THR A 86 2.82 -35.90 17.27
CA THR A 86 2.09 -34.80 16.63
C THR A 86 2.92 -34.09 15.57
N ILE A 87 4.23 -33.90 15.82
CA ILE A 87 5.15 -33.30 14.86
C ILE A 87 5.47 -34.25 13.71
N GLU A 88 5.70 -35.53 13.98
CA GLU A 88 5.97 -36.54 12.94
C GLU A 88 4.74 -36.76 12.06
N SER A 89 3.53 -36.80 12.62
CA SER A 89 2.28 -36.82 11.85
C SER A 89 2.09 -35.57 10.97
N SER A 90 2.45 -34.39 11.50
CA SER A 90 2.38 -33.13 10.76
C SER A 90 3.44 -33.04 9.65
N LEU A 91 4.64 -33.58 9.89
CA LEU A 91 5.74 -33.63 8.92
C LEU A 91 5.47 -34.66 7.82
N GLN A 92 4.91 -35.83 8.17
CA GLN A 92 4.50 -36.84 7.19
C GLN A 92 3.37 -36.31 6.29
N THR A 93 2.38 -35.60 6.85
CA THR A 93 1.34 -34.91 6.07
C THR A 93 1.95 -33.85 5.14
N PHE A 94 3.02 -33.17 5.57
CA PHE A 94 3.73 -32.17 4.77
C PHE A 94 4.58 -32.80 3.64
N GLU A 95 5.21 -33.95 3.89
CA GLU A 95 5.98 -34.72 2.90
C GLU A 95 5.10 -35.46 1.89
N ASP A 96 3.95 -35.99 2.32
CA ASP A 96 2.95 -36.59 1.43
C ASP A 96 2.31 -35.54 0.50
N LEU A 97 2.09 -34.32 1.00
CA LEU A 97 1.65 -33.18 0.18
C LEU A 97 2.76 -32.70 -0.79
N ARG A 98 4.03 -32.80 -0.40
CA ARG A 98 5.18 -32.41 -1.23
C ARG A 98 5.48 -33.40 -2.35
N THR A 99 5.20 -34.69 -2.14
CA THR A 99 5.57 -35.77 -3.08
C THR A 99 4.43 -36.21 -3.99
N ASN A 100 3.16 -36.01 -3.60
CA ASN A 100 2.00 -36.47 -4.38
C ASN A 100 1.14 -35.37 -5.01
N THR A 101 1.49 -34.09 -4.86
CA THR A 101 0.93 -33.06 -5.75
C THR A 101 1.97 -32.69 -6.81
N PRO A 102 1.67 -32.86 -8.11
CA PRO A 102 2.51 -32.25 -9.12
C PRO A 102 2.58 -30.76 -8.78
N VAL A 103 3.79 -30.26 -8.54
CA VAL A 103 4.05 -28.81 -8.49
C VAL A 103 3.35 -28.25 -9.71
N PRO A 104 2.39 -27.31 -9.56
CA PRO A 104 1.76 -26.68 -10.70
C PRO A 104 2.91 -26.03 -11.47
N THR A 105 3.35 -26.68 -12.54
CA THR A 105 4.22 -26.08 -13.54
C THR A 105 3.49 -24.81 -13.91
N ALA A 106 4.16 -23.66 -13.81
CA ALA A 106 3.58 -22.34 -14.06
C ALA A 106 2.56 -22.48 -15.19
N ALA A 107 1.27 -22.34 -14.82
CA ALA A 107 0.16 -22.91 -15.58
C ALA A 107 0.39 -22.67 -17.08
N VAL A 108 0.56 -23.75 -17.84
CA VAL A 108 0.51 -23.66 -19.30
C VAL A 108 -0.87 -23.10 -19.58
N VAL A 109 -0.90 -21.82 -19.94
CA VAL A 109 -2.13 -21.08 -20.20
C VAL A 109 -2.74 -21.71 -21.44
N GLU A 110 -3.77 -22.54 -21.23
CA GLU A 110 -4.57 -23.17 -22.28
C GLU A 110 -5.09 -22.10 -23.28
N PRO A 111 -5.16 -22.41 -24.58
CA PRO A 111 -5.64 -21.50 -25.64
C PRO A 111 -7.03 -20.88 -25.41
N ASP A 112 -7.84 -21.47 -24.52
CA ASP A 112 -9.19 -21.00 -24.15
C ASP A 112 -9.20 -19.66 -23.38
N GLN A 113 -8.04 -19.12 -23.00
CA GLN A 113 -7.97 -17.83 -22.30
C GLN A 113 -8.28 -16.59 -23.14
N ILE A 114 -8.37 -16.69 -24.48
CA ILE A 114 -8.75 -15.55 -25.33
C ILE A 114 -10.22 -15.17 -25.11
N ASP A 115 -11.09 -16.13 -24.78
CA ASP A 115 -12.53 -15.87 -24.63
C ASP A 115 -12.85 -15.10 -23.32
N HIS A 116 -12.00 -15.24 -22.30
CA HIS A 116 -12.19 -14.53 -21.03
C HIS A 116 -12.16 -13.01 -21.20
N LEU A 117 -11.30 -12.45 -22.07
CA LEU A 117 -11.26 -11.00 -22.31
C LEU A 117 -12.54 -10.49 -22.98
N ALA A 118 -13.18 -11.30 -23.83
CA ALA A 118 -14.42 -10.94 -24.49
C ALA A 118 -15.54 -10.69 -23.47
N THR A 119 -15.61 -11.51 -22.42
CA THR A 119 -16.65 -11.46 -21.38
C THR A 119 -16.46 -10.34 -20.34
N THR A 120 -15.32 -9.66 -20.31
CA THR A 120 -15.07 -8.56 -19.36
C THR A 120 -15.78 -7.26 -19.74
N ASN A 121 -16.12 -6.45 -18.73
CA ASN A 121 -16.64 -5.08 -18.88
C ASN A 121 -15.54 -4.05 -19.19
N LEU A 122 -14.36 -4.49 -19.66
CA LEU A 122 -13.28 -3.57 -20.02
C LEU A 122 -13.63 -2.76 -21.26
N PRO A 123 -13.29 -1.45 -21.30
CA PRO A 123 -13.46 -0.64 -22.49
C PRO A 123 -12.68 -1.22 -23.69
N GLN A 124 -13.26 -1.11 -24.90
CA GLN A 124 -12.66 -1.68 -26.11
C GLN A 124 -11.23 -1.17 -26.38
N TRP A 125 -10.94 0.10 -26.06
CA TRP A 125 -9.60 0.66 -26.23
C TRP A 125 -8.56 -0.06 -25.35
N MET A 126 -8.96 -0.56 -24.17
CA MET A 126 -8.08 -1.23 -23.23
C MET A 126 -7.78 -2.67 -23.70
N LYS A 127 -8.81 -3.37 -24.19
CA LYS A 127 -8.65 -4.67 -24.87
C LYS A 127 -7.72 -4.55 -26.08
N GLY A 128 -7.89 -3.49 -26.87
CA GLY A 128 -7.01 -3.15 -27.98
C GLY A 128 -5.57 -2.88 -27.54
N TYR A 129 -5.38 -2.14 -26.44
CA TYR A 129 -4.06 -1.89 -25.87
C TYR A 129 -3.37 -3.17 -25.41
N PHE A 130 -4.08 -4.13 -24.81
CA PHE A 130 -3.48 -5.41 -24.38
C PHE A 130 -2.97 -6.22 -25.56
N THR A 131 -3.76 -6.27 -26.65
CA THR A 131 -3.35 -6.91 -27.90
C THR A 131 -2.12 -6.23 -28.50
N TRP A 132 -2.14 -4.90 -28.56
CA TRP A 132 -1.00 -4.11 -29.03
C TRP A 132 0.24 -4.33 -28.17
N HIS A 133 0.12 -4.27 -26.85
CA HIS A 133 1.21 -4.46 -25.90
C HIS A 133 1.89 -5.82 -26.08
N LYS A 134 1.10 -6.89 -26.18
CA LYS A 134 1.60 -8.24 -26.48
C LYS A 134 2.39 -8.29 -27.79
N SER A 135 1.89 -7.66 -28.86
CA SER A 135 2.61 -7.59 -30.14
C SER A 135 3.95 -6.83 -30.02
N GLN A 136 3.98 -5.76 -29.22
CA GLN A 136 5.20 -4.99 -29.03
C GLN A 136 6.26 -5.77 -28.26
N LEU A 137 5.86 -6.56 -27.25
CA LEU A 137 6.80 -7.41 -26.52
C LEU A 137 7.41 -8.51 -27.38
N GLN A 138 6.70 -9.02 -28.39
CA GLN A 138 7.25 -10.01 -29.34
C GLN A 138 8.31 -9.40 -30.26
N LEU A 139 8.20 -8.11 -30.57
CA LEU A 139 9.16 -7.40 -31.39
C LEU A 139 10.35 -6.89 -30.57
N LEU A 140 10.20 -6.74 -29.26
CA LEU A 140 11.18 -6.15 -28.36
C LEU A 140 12.36 -7.10 -28.09
N ASN A 141 13.58 -6.63 -28.32
CA ASN A 141 14.83 -7.36 -28.06
C ASN A 141 15.98 -6.43 -27.65
N GLU A 142 17.13 -7.02 -27.30
CA GLU A 142 18.33 -6.31 -26.82
C GLU A 142 18.88 -5.25 -27.78
N THR A 143 18.63 -5.39 -29.10
CA THR A 143 19.19 -4.49 -30.11
C THR A 143 18.26 -3.34 -30.47
N ASN A 144 16.94 -3.52 -30.32
CA ASN A 144 15.95 -2.55 -30.79
C ASN A 144 15.18 -1.83 -29.68
N TRP A 145 15.39 -2.14 -28.40
CA TRP A 145 14.59 -1.58 -27.30
C TRP A 145 14.54 -0.04 -27.27
N LYS A 146 15.59 0.66 -27.72
CA LYS A 146 15.64 2.13 -27.83
C LYS A 146 14.66 2.71 -28.87
N GLN A 147 14.14 1.87 -29.78
CA GLN A 147 13.12 2.23 -30.76
C GLN A 147 11.71 2.21 -30.16
N HIS A 148 11.54 1.57 -29.01
CA HIS A 148 10.28 1.52 -28.27
C HIS A 148 10.21 2.61 -27.21
N LYS A 149 9.01 2.84 -26.68
CA LYS A 149 8.77 3.79 -25.60
C LYS A 149 8.13 3.06 -24.42
N PHE A 150 8.56 3.41 -23.23
CA PHE A 150 8.17 2.73 -22.00
C PHE A 150 7.47 3.70 -21.04
N LEU A 151 6.48 3.18 -20.32
CA LEU A 151 5.85 3.80 -19.16
C LEU A 151 5.98 2.84 -17.99
N ILE A 152 6.80 3.19 -17.01
CA ILE A 152 7.14 2.36 -15.86
C ILE A 152 6.43 2.92 -14.64
N LEU A 153 5.47 2.17 -14.10
CA LEU A 153 4.93 2.41 -12.78
C LEU A 153 5.94 1.87 -11.75
N ALA A 154 6.63 2.77 -11.06
CA ALA A 154 7.77 2.39 -10.23
C ALA A 154 7.54 2.60 -8.73
N CYS A 155 8.15 1.70 -7.96
CA CYS A 155 8.44 1.87 -6.54
C CYS A 155 9.73 1.10 -6.23
N THR A 156 10.85 1.80 -6.12
CA THR A 156 12.17 1.21 -5.94
C THR A 156 12.66 1.31 -4.49
N LYS A 157 13.82 0.72 -4.18
CA LYS A 157 14.41 0.77 -2.83
C LYS A 157 14.97 2.15 -2.50
N GLU A 158 15.36 2.89 -3.54
CA GLU A 158 15.90 4.25 -3.48
C GLU A 158 14.79 5.28 -3.20
N ASP A 159 13.53 4.93 -3.46
CA ASP A 159 12.40 5.78 -3.17
C ASP A 159 12.21 5.95 -1.66
N GLY A 160 12.04 7.18 -1.19
CA GLY A 160 11.78 7.45 0.23
C GLY A 160 10.52 6.75 0.73
N GLU A 161 9.42 6.91 -0.01
CA GLU A 161 8.09 6.31 0.25
C GLU A 161 7.34 6.10 -1.08
N CYS A 162 6.52 5.05 -1.17
CA CYS A 162 5.68 4.76 -2.34
C CYS A 162 4.18 4.57 -2.00
N GLY A 163 3.80 4.71 -0.73
CA GLY A 163 2.50 4.31 -0.21
C GLY A 163 2.30 2.80 -0.06
N GLY A 164 1.10 2.41 0.41
CA GLY A 164 0.74 0.99 0.57
C GLY A 164 0.37 0.31 -0.75
N LEU A 165 -0.07 -0.96 -0.66
CA LEU A 165 -0.51 -1.77 -1.81
C LEU A 165 -1.54 -1.02 -2.68
N ALA A 166 -2.54 -0.43 -2.03
CA ALA A 166 -3.59 0.32 -2.70
C ALA A 166 -3.04 1.54 -3.46
N ASP A 167 -2.11 2.28 -2.86
CA ASP A 167 -1.59 3.51 -3.45
C ASP A 167 -0.82 3.22 -4.74
N ARG A 168 -0.15 2.07 -4.79
CA ARG A 168 0.64 1.62 -5.94
C ARG A 168 -0.23 1.05 -7.06
N LEU A 169 -1.26 0.27 -6.75
CA LEU A 169 -2.03 -0.44 -7.77
C LEU A 169 -3.30 0.29 -8.24
N LYS A 170 -4.00 1.05 -7.38
CA LYS A 170 -5.19 1.83 -7.81
C LYS A 170 -4.98 2.73 -9.05
N PRO A 171 -3.78 3.29 -9.31
CA PRO A 171 -3.52 4.09 -10.51
C PRO A 171 -3.53 3.34 -11.84
N LEU A 172 -3.63 2.00 -11.86
CA LEU A 172 -3.49 1.22 -13.09
C LEU A 172 -4.38 1.67 -14.27
N PRO A 173 -5.69 2.00 -14.09
CA PRO A 173 -6.49 2.49 -15.21
C PRO A 173 -5.92 3.78 -15.83
N LEU A 174 -5.49 4.72 -15.00
CA LEU A 174 -4.83 5.95 -15.44
C LEU A 174 -3.53 5.65 -16.19
N ILE A 175 -2.68 4.77 -15.65
CA ILE A 175 -1.41 4.40 -16.27
C ILE A 175 -1.63 3.78 -17.65
N LEU A 176 -2.57 2.85 -17.78
CA LEU A 176 -2.90 2.22 -19.06
C LEU A 176 -3.49 3.21 -20.07
N ALA A 177 -4.34 4.13 -19.62
CA ALA A 177 -4.89 5.16 -20.49
C ALA A 177 -3.79 6.09 -21.03
N VAL A 178 -2.85 6.52 -20.17
CA VAL A 178 -1.69 7.33 -20.58
C VAL A 178 -0.80 6.54 -21.54
N ALA A 179 -0.54 5.27 -21.26
CA ALA A 179 0.28 4.42 -22.11
C ALA A 179 -0.30 4.25 -23.51
N GLN A 180 -1.61 3.96 -23.60
CA GLN A 180 -2.31 3.85 -24.88
C GLN A 180 -2.26 5.16 -25.65
N LYS A 181 -2.52 6.30 -25.00
CA LYS A 181 -2.49 7.62 -25.67
C LYS A 181 -1.10 8.04 -26.14
N THR A 182 -0.05 7.43 -25.60
CA THR A 182 1.34 7.79 -25.90
C THR A 182 2.11 6.69 -26.61
N ASN A 183 1.44 5.59 -26.98
CA ASN A 183 2.01 4.39 -27.60
C ASN A 183 3.23 3.88 -26.80
N ARG A 184 3.05 3.68 -25.50
CA ARG A 184 4.08 3.19 -24.58
C ARG A 184 3.77 1.78 -24.09
N ILE A 185 4.81 0.95 -24.03
CA ILE A 185 4.76 -0.35 -23.36
C ILE A 185 4.76 -0.09 -21.85
N VAL A 186 3.75 -0.60 -21.15
CA VAL A 186 3.65 -0.49 -19.69
C VAL A 186 4.45 -1.60 -19.04
N PHE A 187 5.23 -1.20 -18.04
CA PHE A 187 5.84 -2.10 -17.08
C PHE A 187 5.54 -1.64 -15.65
N ILE A 188 5.58 -2.58 -14.71
CA ILE A 188 5.53 -2.28 -13.28
C ILE A 188 6.89 -2.68 -12.69
N ARG A 189 7.60 -1.71 -12.12
CA ARG A 189 8.88 -1.92 -11.45
C ARG A 189 8.73 -1.67 -9.96
N TRP A 190 8.37 -2.71 -9.24
CA TRP A 190 8.23 -2.65 -7.80
C TRP A 190 9.39 -3.45 -7.19
N THR A 191 10.31 -2.84 -6.45
CA THR A 191 11.42 -3.58 -5.78
C THR A 191 11.48 -3.39 -4.26
N ARG A 192 10.59 -2.58 -3.69
CA ARG A 192 10.49 -2.28 -2.25
C ARG A 192 9.11 -2.63 -1.69
N PRO A 193 8.93 -3.50 -0.69
CA PRO A 193 9.96 -4.28 0.00
C PRO A 193 10.57 -5.36 -0.91
N PHE A 194 9.77 -5.87 -1.84
CA PHE A 194 10.07 -6.99 -2.72
C PHE A 194 9.46 -6.77 -4.11
N PRO A 195 9.90 -7.53 -5.13
CA PRO A 195 9.25 -7.63 -6.42
C PRO A 195 7.74 -7.86 -6.31
N LEU A 196 6.94 -7.23 -7.18
CA LEU A 196 5.49 -7.49 -7.22
C LEU A 196 5.22 -8.95 -7.58
N GLU A 197 6.09 -9.54 -8.39
CA GLU A 197 6.11 -10.93 -8.83
C GLU A 197 6.19 -11.94 -7.68
N GLU A 198 6.64 -11.54 -6.48
CA GLU A 198 6.57 -12.38 -5.28
C GLU A 198 5.13 -12.59 -4.78
N PHE A 199 4.21 -11.72 -5.20
CA PHE A 199 2.83 -11.67 -4.71
C PHE A 199 1.78 -11.87 -5.81
N LEU A 200 1.99 -11.24 -6.96
CA LEU A 200 1.08 -11.26 -8.11
C LEU A 200 1.88 -11.50 -9.38
N LEU A 201 1.43 -12.43 -10.21
CA LEU A 201 1.99 -12.72 -11.52
C LEU A 201 1.16 -12.08 -12.62
N PRO A 202 1.76 -11.73 -13.77
CA PRO A 202 1.01 -11.28 -14.93
C PRO A 202 0.08 -12.37 -15.46
N LEU A 203 -1.09 -11.95 -15.98
CA LEU A 203 -2.05 -12.84 -16.64
C LEU A 203 -2.18 -12.51 -18.15
N HIS A 204 -3.08 -11.61 -18.54
CA HIS A 204 -3.31 -11.30 -19.97
C HIS A 204 -2.42 -10.17 -20.52
N LEU A 205 -1.85 -9.35 -19.64
CA LEU A 205 -0.87 -8.33 -19.99
C LEU A 205 0.40 -8.60 -19.18
N ASN A 206 1.51 -8.86 -19.87
CA ASN A 206 2.80 -9.08 -19.23
C ASN A 206 3.44 -7.75 -18.85
N TRP A 207 3.15 -7.27 -17.65
CA TRP A 207 3.69 -6.01 -17.11
C TRP A 207 5.09 -6.17 -16.48
N SER A 208 5.64 -7.38 -16.41
CA SER A 208 6.99 -7.61 -15.85
C SER A 208 8.08 -7.14 -16.82
N ILE A 209 9.17 -6.61 -16.27
CA ILE A 209 10.32 -6.17 -17.06
C ILE A 209 11.18 -7.39 -17.39
N PRO A 210 11.50 -7.65 -18.68
CA PRO A 210 12.45 -8.70 -19.04
C PRO A 210 13.80 -8.48 -18.35
N GLU A 211 14.43 -9.56 -17.87
CA GLU A 211 15.67 -9.50 -17.09
C GLU A 211 16.78 -8.72 -17.83
N TRP A 212 16.95 -8.97 -19.14
CA TRP A 212 17.93 -8.26 -19.98
C TRP A 212 17.65 -6.76 -20.13
N LEU A 213 16.38 -6.33 -20.02
CA LEU A 213 15.97 -4.94 -20.21
C LEU A 213 16.13 -4.13 -18.94
N SER A 214 16.01 -4.75 -17.77
CA SER A 214 16.14 -4.10 -16.46
C SER A 214 17.41 -3.23 -16.31
N PRO A 215 18.64 -3.75 -16.55
CA PRO A 215 19.85 -2.95 -16.43
C PRO A 215 19.90 -1.80 -17.45
N GLN A 216 19.33 -1.98 -18.64
CA GLN A 216 19.29 -0.94 -19.68
C GLN A 216 18.41 0.25 -19.24
N LEU A 217 17.25 -0.04 -18.65
CA LEU A 217 16.33 0.98 -18.15
C LEU A 217 16.91 1.69 -16.92
N GLN A 218 17.60 0.96 -16.04
CA GLN A 218 18.26 1.56 -14.87
C GLN A 218 19.36 2.54 -15.30
N ASN A 219 20.25 2.12 -16.21
CA ASN A 219 21.33 2.97 -16.71
C ASN A 219 20.80 4.26 -17.36
N LEU A 220 19.69 4.18 -18.10
CA LEU A 220 19.04 5.38 -18.63
C LEU A 220 18.50 6.28 -17.52
N SER A 221 17.78 5.71 -16.55
CA SER A 221 17.24 6.46 -15.42
C SER A 221 18.34 7.20 -14.67
N ASP A 222 19.46 6.53 -14.39
CA ASP A 222 20.61 7.10 -13.70
C ASP A 222 21.27 8.22 -14.53
N SER A 223 21.37 8.04 -15.85
CA SER A 223 21.91 9.08 -16.74
C SER A 223 21.05 10.34 -16.78
N PHE A 224 19.71 10.20 -16.72
CA PHE A 224 18.80 11.34 -16.66
C PHE A 224 18.89 12.03 -15.30
N ALA A 225 18.97 11.29 -14.19
CA ALA A 225 19.12 11.85 -12.86
C ALA A 225 20.41 12.70 -12.72
N GLN A 226 21.50 12.28 -13.38
CA GLN A 226 22.74 13.06 -13.40
C GLN A 226 22.63 14.32 -14.25
N GLN A 227 21.90 14.26 -15.37
CA GLN A 227 21.73 15.39 -16.28
C GLN A 227 20.71 16.43 -15.78
N GLU A 228 19.77 16.03 -14.92
CA GLU A 228 18.70 16.88 -14.37
C GLU A 228 19.00 17.51 -13.00
N SER A 229 20.27 17.55 -12.54
CA SER A 229 20.68 18.40 -11.41
C SER A 229 20.41 19.91 -11.61
N VAL A 230 19.75 20.30 -12.71
CA VAL A 230 19.31 21.65 -13.05
C VAL A 230 17.77 21.82 -13.16
N HIS A 231 16.90 20.79 -13.17
CA HIS A 231 15.43 21.03 -13.24
C HIS A 231 14.47 19.95 -12.66
N ASP A 232 13.59 20.41 -11.76
CA ASP A 232 12.22 19.96 -11.36
C ASP A 232 11.81 18.48 -11.56
N GLU A 233 12.01 17.66 -10.54
CA GLU A 233 11.43 16.32 -10.42
C GLU A 233 9.90 16.32 -10.54
N ALA A 234 9.37 15.43 -11.37
CA ALA A 234 7.95 15.19 -11.55
C ALA A 234 7.36 14.23 -10.49
N GLU A 235 7.67 14.44 -9.22
CA GLU A 235 7.18 13.60 -8.13
C GLU A 235 5.67 13.80 -7.91
N ILE A 236 4.80 12.86 -8.30
CA ILE A 236 3.35 12.93 -8.01
C ILE A 236 3.07 12.46 -6.57
N SER A 237 3.53 13.21 -5.58
CA SER A 237 3.10 13.04 -4.19
C SER A 237 1.91 13.95 -3.88
N ASP A 238 0.89 13.39 -3.24
CA ASP A 238 -0.23 14.10 -2.62
C ASP A 238 0.13 14.43 -1.17
N PRO A 239 0.41 15.69 -0.82
CA PRO A 239 0.43 16.10 0.56
C PRO A 239 -0.93 16.73 0.87
N SER A 240 -1.90 15.84 1.04
CA SER A 240 -2.96 16.04 2.02
C SER A 240 -2.44 15.71 3.44
N TYR A 241 -1.21 16.17 3.73
CA TYR A 241 -0.93 17.10 4.82
C TYR A 241 0.14 18.11 4.32
N GLU A 242 -0.32 19.18 3.66
CA GLU A 242 0.40 20.37 3.15
C GLU A 242 1.23 20.31 1.84
N LYS A 243 0.68 20.95 0.77
CA LYS A 243 1.30 21.49 -0.48
C LYS A 243 1.46 20.59 -1.72
N THR A 244 0.34 20.32 -2.37
CA THR A 244 0.12 19.76 -3.72
C THR A 244 1.06 20.29 -4.82
N LYS A 245 2.25 19.68 -4.99
CA LYS A 245 3.14 19.94 -6.14
C LYS A 245 3.11 18.85 -7.21
N GLY A 246 2.79 17.61 -6.87
CA GLY A 246 3.24 16.52 -7.70
C GLY A 246 2.50 16.24 -9.00
N SER A 247 1.21 16.47 -8.99
CA SER A 247 0.33 16.11 -10.09
C SER A 247 0.29 17.14 -11.24
N LYS A 248 1.02 18.26 -11.07
CA LYS A 248 1.27 19.27 -12.12
C LYS A 248 2.33 18.82 -13.12
N ASN A 249 3.24 17.91 -12.72
CA ASN A 249 4.41 17.58 -13.54
C ASN A 249 4.14 16.44 -14.54
N MET A 250 3.24 15.50 -14.27
CA MET A 250 2.90 14.41 -15.21
C MET A 250 2.45 14.92 -16.58
N VAL A 251 1.67 16.01 -16.60
CA VAL A 251 0.97 16.45 -17.80
C VAL A 251 1.63 17.61 -18.52
N ARG A 252 2.36 18.47 -17.80
CA ARG A 252 3.36 19.35 -18.41
C ARG A 252 4.42 18.52 -19.17
N SER A 253 4.68 17.30 -18.70
CA SER A 253 5.59 16.34 -19.31
C SER A 253 5.04 15.64 -20.56
N MET A 254 3.75 15.40 -20.70
CA MET A 254 3.25 14.62 -21.86
C MET A 254 3.58 15.23 -23.25
N ARG A 255 3.66 16.57 -23.38
CA ARG A 255 4.09 17.22 -24.64
C ARG A 255 5.61 17.28 -24.80
N LYS A 256 6.34 17.68 -23.75
CA LYS A 256 7.82 17.80 -23.77
C LYS A 256 8.49 16.43 -23.92
N PHE A 257 7.86 15.37 -23.42
CA PHE A 257 8.48 14.05 -23.32
C PHE A 257 8.05 13.07 -24.42
N ARG A 258 7.40 13.53 -25.50
CA ARG A 258 7.09 12.68 -26.67
C ARG A 258 8.31 11.94 -27.22
N ARG A 259 9.50 12.49 -27.01
CA ARG A 259 10.81 11.94 -27.43
C ARG A 259 11.52 11.11 -26.36
N VAL A 260 11.06 11.15 -25.11
CA VAL A 260 11.74 10.43 -24.02
C VAL A 260 11.38 8.96 -24.09
N VAL A 261 12.40 8.11 -24.15
CA VAL A 261 12.26 6.66 -24.29
C VAL A 261 11.55 6.08 -23.06
N VAL A 262 11.98 6.44 -21.85
CA VAL A 262 11.48 5.89 -20.59
C VAL A 262 10.74 6.95 -19.78
N TRP A 263 9.49 6.69 -19.41
CA TRP A 263 8.76 7.50 -18.43
C TRP A 263 8.59 6.71 -17.16
N GLU A 264 9.20 7.17 -16.09
CA GLU A 264 8.97 6.61 -14.76
C GLU A 264 7.94 7.45 -14.04
N VAL A 265 6.87 6.80 -13.57
CA VAL A 265 5.76 7.46 -12.90
C VAL A 265 5.54 6.85 -11.53
N ARG A 266 5.38 7.75 -10.57
CA ARG A 266 4.92 7.46 -9.21
C ARG A 266 3.56 8.11 -9.13
N VAL A 267 2.53 7.40 -8.67
CA VAL A 267 1.22 8.01 -8.47
C VAL A 267 0.75 7.62 -7.09
N GLN A 268 0.69 8.59 -6.18
CA GLN A 268 0.07 8.39 -4.88
C GLN A 268 -1.20 9.22 -4.82
N ASP A 269 -2.34 8.58 -5.07
CA ASP A 269 -3.65 9.21 -4.95
C ASP A 269 -4.64 8.30 -4.22
N ILE A 270 -5.36 8.86 -3.26
CA ILE A 270 -6.34 8.10 -2.48
C ILE A 270 -7.46 7.52 -3.36
N PHE A 271 -7.78 8.15 -4.49
CA PHE A 271 -8.76 7.66 -5.45
C PHE A 271 -8.13 7.01 -6.70
N GLY A 272 -6.82 6.74 -6.68
CA GLY A 272 -6.13 6.09 -7.81
C GLY A 272 -6.07 6.93 -9.07
N GLY A 273 -6.22 8.25 -8.99
CA GLY A 273 -6.18 9.15 -10.13
C GLY A 273 -7.43 9.08 -11.01
N CYS A 274 -8.59 8.68 -10.48
CA CYS A 274 -9.82 8.52 -11.27
C CYS A 274 -10.24 9.80 -12.01
N SER A 275 -10.04 10.97 -11.39
CA SER A 275 -10.33 12.27 -12.02
C SER A 275 -9.41 12.57 -13.20
N LEU A 276 -8.16 12.13 -13.14
CA LEU A 276 -7.21 12.27 -14.24
C LEU A 276 -7.53 11.25 -15.34
N TYR A 277 -7.89 10.03 -14.96
CA TYR A 277 -8.26 9.00 -15.91
C TYR A 277 -9.43 9.45 -16.78
N GLU A 278 -10.52 9.95 -16.17
CA GLU A 278 -11.69 10.46 -16.90
C GLU A 278 -11.27 11.46 -17.97
N GLN A 279 -10.43 12.44 -17.63
CA GLN A 279 -9.96 13.45 -18.58
C GLN A 279 -9.12 12.86 -19.71
N VAL A 280 -8.23 11.91 -19.39
CA VAL A 280 -7.39 11.24 -20.40
C VAL A 280 -8.26 10.46 -21.38
N VAL A 281 -9.32 9.79 -20.92
CA VAL A 281 -10.17 8.99 -21.80
C VAL A 281 -11.19 9.82 -22.58
N THR A 282 -11.74 10.89 -22.00
CA THR A 282 -12.72 11.77 -22.67
C THR A 282 -12.07 12.77 -23.65
N ASN A 283 -10.74 12.75 -23.81
CA ASN A 283 -9.97 13.71 -24.61
C ASN A 283 -10.23 15.19 -24.24
N SER A 284 -10.83 15.47 -23.08
CA SER A 284 -11.10 16.83 -22.60
C SER A 284 -9.88 17.49 -21.95
N VAL A 285 -8.68 16.98 -22.23
CA VAL A 285 -7.42 17.46 -21.65
C VAL A 285 -7.08 18.84 -22.24
N ASN A 286 -7.71 19.88 -21.71
CA ASN A 286 -7.17 21.22 -21.79
C ASN A 286 -6.11 21.37 -20.69
N LEU A 287 -4.83 21.24 -21.09
CA LEU A 287 -3.65 21.43 -20.22
C LEU A 287 -3.67 22.76 -19.43
N ALA A 288 -4.41 23.77 -19.90
CA ALA A 288 -4.57 25.03 -19.18
C ALA A 288 -5.51 24.92 -17.97
N GLN A 289 -6.58 24.11 -18.05
CA GLN A 289 -7.51 23.87 -16.94
C GLN A 289 -6.85 23.11 -15.77
N TRP A 290 -5.80 22.34 -16.05
CA TRP A 290 -5.02 21.59 -15.05
C TRP A 290 -4.32 22.49 -14.02
N LYS A 291 -4.11 23.77 -14.34
CA LYS A 291 -3.50 24.72 -13.40
C LYS A 291 -4.45 25.07 -12.24
N ASN A 292 -5.76 24.87 -12.40
CA ASN A 292 -6.78 25.29 -11.43
C ASN A 292 -7.41 24.11 -10.66
N ARG A 293 -6.56 23.27 -10.07
CA ARG A 293 -6.96 22.02 -9.37
C ARG A 293 -7.85 22.21 -8.15
N SER A 294 -7.84 23.37 -7.49
CA SER A 294 -8.66 23.60 -6.30
C SER A 294 -10.16 23.46 -6.57
N ALA A 295 -10.59 23.59 -7.83
CA ALA A 295 -11.98 23.41 -8.23
C ALA A 295 -12.35 21.97 -8.61
N TRP A 296 -11.39 21.03 -8.60
CA TRP A 296 -11.63 19.70 -9.14
C TRP A 296 -12.21 18.79 -8.08
N ASN A 297 -13.32 18.11 -8.43
CA ASN A 297 -13.82 17.02 -7.63
C ASN A 297 -12.83 15.84 -7.78
N PRO A 298 -12.10 15.44 -6.72
CA PRO A 298 -11.13 14.35 -6.81
C PRO A 298 -11.79 13.00 -7.17
N MET A 299 -13.12 12.89 -6.99
CA MET A 299 -13.93 11.74 -7.35
C MET A 299 -14.56 11.80 -8.75
N SER A 300 -14.26 12.82 -9.56
CA SER A 300 -14.66 12.76 -10.97
C SER A 300 -14.07 11.49 -11.60
N GLY A 301 -14.80 10.81 -12.50
CA GLY A 301 -14.38 9.52 -13.04
C GLY A 301 -14.47 8.30 -12.11
N TRP A 302 -14.90 8.46 -10.85
CA TRP A 302 -15.01 7.33 -9.91
C TRP A 302 -15.98 6.24 -10.39
N HIS A 303 -17.06 6.63 -11.07
CA HIS A 303 -18.02 5.69 -11.66
C HIS A 303 -17.34 4.78 -12.71
N LEU A 304 -16.52 5.37 -13.59
CA LEU A 304 -15.74 4.61 -14.58
C LEU A 304 -14.79 3.62 -13.92
N TYR A 305 -14.14 4.01 -12.82
CA TYR A 305 -13.27 3.10 -12.06
C TYR A 305 -14.08 1.92 -11.53
N LYS A 306 -15.16 2.18 -10.78
CA LYS A 306 -15.96 1.12 -10.17
C LYS A 306 -16.48 0.08 -11.16
N GLU A 307 -16.85 0.50 -12.37
CA GLU A 307 -17.41 -0.41 -13.38
C GLU A 307 -16.39 -1.37 -13.96
N MET A 308 -15.14 -0.93 -14.16
CA MET A 308 -14.13 -1.74 -14.87
C MET A 308 -13.04 -2.31 -13.97
N TYR A 309 -12.82 -1.76 -12.76
CA TYR A 309 -11.61 -2.06 -11.98
C TYR A 309 -11.55 -3.53 -11.55
N HIS A 310 -12.68 -4.13 -11.19
CA HIS A 310 -12.78 -5.56 -10.88
C HIS A 310 -12.20 -6.43 -12.00
N ASP A 311 -12.70 -6.21 -13.21
CA ASP A 311 -12.31 -6.97 -14.39
C ASP A 311 -10.87 -6.64 -14.80
N LEU A 312 -10.46 -5.38 -14.67
CA LEU A 312 -9.09 -4.96 -14.96
C LEU A 312 -8.10 -5.70 -14.07
N PHE A 313 -8.32 -5.68 -12.75
CA PHE A 313 -7.42 -6.31 -11.81
C PHE A 313 -7.29 -7.81 -12.09
N ARG A 314 -8.41 -8.50 -12.31
CA ARG A 314 -8.41 -9.94 -12.65
C ARG A 314 -7.83 -10.24 -14.02
N THR A 315 -7.79 -9.26 -14.91
CA THR A 315 -7.16 -9.40 -16.22
C THR A 315 -5.63 -9.26 -16.14
N LEU A 316 -5.15 -8.43 -15.21
CA LEU A 316 -3.72 -8.13 -15.06
C LEU A 316 -2.98 -9.09 -14.15
N PHE A 317 -3.66 -9.63 -13.13
CA PHE A 317 -3.00 -10.33 -12.03
C PHE A 317 -3.62 -11.68 -11.71
N VAL A 318 -2.76 -12.65 -11.45
CA VAL A 318 -3.07 -13.89 -10.73
C VAL A 318 -2.20 -13.96 -9.47
N PRO A 319 -2.70 -14.42 -8.32
CA PRO A 319 -1.86 -14.55 -7.13
C PRO A 319 -0.75 -15.58 -7.34
N THR A 320 0.41 -15.38 -6.71
CA THR A 320 1.45 -16.42 -6.70
C THR A 320 0.95 -17.70 -6.03
N PRO A 321 1.51 -18.89 -6.36
CA PRO A 321 1.05 -20.15 -5.80
C PRO A 321 0.96 -20.19 -4.26
N PRO A 322 1.92 -19.63 -3.49
CA PRO A 322 1.80 -19.58 -2.03
C PRO A 322 0.58 -18.77 -1.54
N ILE A 323 0.32 -17.60 -2.14
CA ILE A 323 -0.83 -16.76 -1.78
C ILE A 323 -2.13 -17.41 -2.22
N GLN A 324 -2.17 -17.98 -3.42
CA GLN A 324 -3.35 -18.69 -3.92
C GLN A 324 -3.75 -19.85 -3.00
N ARG A 325 -2.76 -20.62 -2.50
CA ARG A 325 -3.01 -21.68 -1.52
C ARG A 325 -3.58 -21.13 -0.21
N LEU A 326 -3.02 -20.05 0.33
CA LEU A 326 -3.52 -19.42 1.56
C LEU A 326 -4.95 -18.88 1.41
N ILE A 327 -5.27 -18.27 0.26
CA ILE A 327 -6.63 -17.83 -0.07
C ILE A 327 -7.57 -19.02 -0.10
N HIS A 328 -7.23 -20.07 -0.85
CA HIS A 328 -8.07 -21.26 -0.97
C HIS A 328 -8.30 -21.91 0.39
N GLN A 329 -7.23 -22.15 1.17
CA GLN A 329 -7.31 -22.73 2.51
C GLN A 329 -8.24 -21.92 3.42
N ARG A 330 -8.06 -20.61 3.49
CA ARG A 330 -8.84 -19.72 4.37
C ARG A 330 -10.31 -19.62 3.93
N MET A 331 -10.56 -19.52 2.63
CA MET A 331 -11.93 -19.46 2.12
C MET A 331 -12.67 -20.77 2.36
N THR A 332 -12.03 -21.91 2.07
CA THR A 332 -12.62 -23.24 2.28
C THR A 332 -12.85 -23.51 3.78
N SER A 333 -11.86 -23.25 4.64
CA SER A 333 -11.97 -23.53 6.09
C SER A 333 -13.06 -22.71 6.77
N ALA A 334 -13.39 -21.53 6.23
CA ALA A 334 -14.44 -20.66 6.75
C ALA A 334 -15.74 -20.71 5.94
N ASN A 335 -15.87 -21.66 4.99
CA ASN A 335 -17.01 -21.78 4.09
C ASN A 335 -17.38 -20.44 3.40
N LEU A 336 -16.39 -19.65 3.04
CA LEU A 336 -16.56 -18.40 2.30
C LEU A 336 -16.68 -18.70 0.81
N ILE A 337 -17.86 -18.48 0.25
CA ILE A 337 -18.11 -18.62 -1.19
C ILE A 337 -18.01 -17.23 -1.84
N PRO A 338 -17.19 -17.01 -2.89
CA PRO A 338 -17.09 -15.72 -3.58
C PRO A 338 -18.46 -15.17 -3.97
N GLY A 339 -18.74 -13.92 -3.61
CA GLY A 339 -20.02 -13.26 -3.84
C GLY A 339 -21.12 -13.63 -2.83
N ASN A 340 -20.87 -14.52 -1.87
CA ASN A 340 -21.84 -14.93 -0.85
C ASN A 340 -21.41 -14.60 0.59
N TYR A 341 -20.68 -13.50 0.76
CA TYR A 341 -20.36 -12.91 2.06
C TYR A 341 -20.13 -11.41 1.89
N THR A 342 -20.12 -10.68 3.00
CA THR A 342 -19.70 -9.28 3.03
C THR A 342 -18.36 -9.13 3.72
N THR A 343 -17.73 -7.98 3.53
CA THR A 343 -16.49 -7.63 4.21
C THR A 343 -16.68 -6.41 5.10
N ALA A 344 -16.11 -6.48 6.29
CA ALA A 344 -15.89 -5.34 7.17
C ALA A 344 -14.39 -5.11 7.33
N HIS A 345 -13.88 -3.98 6.83
CA HIS A 345 -12.47 -3.63 6.96
C HIS A 345 -12.27 -2.43 7.87
N TYR A 346 -11.42 -2.60 8.90
CA TYR A 346 -11.08 -1.54 9.84
C TYR A 346 -9.55 -1.33 9.93
N ARG A 347 -9.09 -0.18 9.44
CA ARG A 347 -7.70 0.27 9.62
C ARG A 347 -7.58 1.09 10.91
N ALA A 348 -7.13 0.45 11.97
CA ALA A 348 -6.99 1.00 13.30
C ALA A 348 -5.86 2.03 13.42
N PHE A 349 -4.74 1.79 12.73
CA PHE A 349 -3.50 2.55 12.94
C PHE A 349 -3.17 3.55 11.82
N TYR A 350 -4.20 3.98 11.06
CA TYR A 350 -4.01 4.95 9.98
C TYR A 350 -3.36 6.25 10.46
N ALA A 351 -2.20 6.60 9.88
CA ALA A 351 -1.42 7.82 10.14
C ALA A 351 -0.90 7.96 11.58
N ILE A 352 -0.93 6.88 12.36
CA ILE A 352 -0.45 6.83 13.75
C ILE A 352 0.31 5.52 14.01
N GLU A 353 0.96 4.97 12.98
CA GLU A 353 1.66 3.68 13.09
C GLU A 353 2.77 3.71 14.15
N ASN A 354 3.41 4.87 14.35
CA ASN A 354 4.41 5.09 15.41
C ASN A 354 3.79 5.49 16.77
N GLN A 355 2.47 5.68 16.79
CA GLN A 355 1.70 6.18 17.93
C GLN A 355 0.52 5.23 18.22
N LYS A 356 0.68 3.92 18.00
CA LYS A 356 -0.38 2.92 18.25
C LYS A 356 -0.98 3.06 19.66
N HIS A 357 -0.16 3.40 20.64
CA HIS A 357 -0.55 3.63 22.04
C HIS A 357 -1.54 4.80 22.26
N THR A 358 -1.64 5.74 21.30
CA THR A 358 -2.58 6.87 21.41
C THR A 358 -4.05 6.47 21.21
N LYS A 359 -4.31 5.26 20.70
CA LYS A 359 -5.67 4.71 20.58
C LYS A 359 -6.00 3.89 21.82
N THR A 360 -7.05 4.31 22.53
CA THR A 360 -7.56 3.53 23.65
C THR A 360 -8.20 2.24 23.15
N LYS A 361 -8.07 1.14 23.92
CA LYS A 361 -8.74 -0.14 23.64
C LYS A 361 -10.25 0.04 23.43
N GLY A 362 -10.90 0.91 24.20
CA GLY A 362 -12.32 1.23 24.05
C GLY A 362 -12.66 1.87 22.69
N THR A 363 -11.79 2.73 22.15
CA THR A 363 -11.98 3.32 20.82
C THR A 363 -11.86 2.26 19.73
N LEU A 364 -10.83 1.40 19.80
CA LEU A 364 -10.62 0.30 18.85
C LEU A 364 -11.82 -0.64 18.85
N ARG A 365 -12.28 -1.02 20.06
CA ARG A 365 -13.44 -1.88 20.25
C ARG A 365 -14.69 -1.33 19.59
N ARG A 366 -15.00 -0.06 19.88
CA ARG A 366 -16.18 0.63 19.34
C ARG A 366 -16.15 0.71 17.81
N PHE A 367 -15.01 1.06 17.21
CA PHE A 367 -14.90 1.17 15.75
C PHE A 367 -14.95 -0.18 15.05
N ALA A 368 -14.35 -1.22 15.65
CA ALA A 368 -14.37 -2.56 15.09
C ALA A 368 -15.80 -3.14 15.06
N ARG A 369 -16.57 -3.01 16.15
CA ARG A 369 -17.99 -3.42 16.19
C ARG A 369 -18.83 -2.66 15.17
N HIS A 370 -18.69 -1.34 15.13
CA HIS A 370 -19.42 -0.50 14.17
C HIS A 370 -19.14 -0.88 12.71
N ALA A 371 -17.91 -1.30 12.38
CA ALA A 371 -17.58 -1.78 11.05
C ALA A 371 -18.35 -3.06 10.68
N VAL A 372 -18.49 -4.00 11.62
CA VAL A 372 -19.26 -5.23 11.46
C VAL A 372 -20.75 -4.93 11.34
N ASP A 373 -21.29 -4.08 12.20
CA ASP A 373 -22.71 -3.67 12.16
C ASP A 373 -23.07 -3.04 10.81
N CYS A 374 -22.18 -2.20 10.28
CA CYS A 374 -22.34 -1.60 8.97
C CYS A 374 -22.27 -2.64 7.83
N ALA A 375 -21.42 -3.66 7.92
CA ALA A 375 -21.39 -4.74 6.94
C ALA A 375 -22.66 -5.62 7.03
N ALA A 376 -23.13 -5.92 8.24
CA ALA A 376 -24.38 -6.63 8.47
C ALA A 376 -25.58 -5.87 7.89
N ALA A 377 -25.60 -4.55 8.04
CA ALA A 377 -26.65 -3.68 7.47
C ALA A 377 -26.63 -3.64 5.93
N LEU A 378 -25.47 -3.81 5.29
CA LEU A 378 -25.38 -3.86 3.83
C LEU A 378 -26.01 -5.12 3.25
N ARG A 379 -25.84 -6.27 3.93
CA ARG A 379 -26.42 -7.55 3.52
C ARG A 379 -26.70 -8.43 4.74
N PRO A 380 -27.92 -8.34 5.32
CA PRO A 380 -28.29 -9.16 6.47
C PRO A 380 -28.25 -10.66 6.16
N GLY A 381 -27.90 -11.47 7.16
CA GLY A 381 -28.00 -12.93 7.09
C GLY A 381 -26.88 -13.66 6.33
N VAL A 382 -25.87 -12.95 5.78
CA VAL A 382 -24.69 -13.60 5.19
C VAL A 382 -23.47 -13.50 6.10
N PRO A 383 -22.47 -14.40 5.95
CA PRO A 383 -21.22 -14.29 6.68
C PRO A 383 -20.51 -12.95 6.42
N ILE A 384 -19.80 -12.46 7.43
CA ILE A 384 -19.01 -11.24 7.39
C ILE A 384 -17.54 -11.62 7.58
N TYR A 385 -16.72 -11.42 6.56
CA TYR A 385 -15.27 -11.49 6.73
C TYR A 385 -14.74 -10.16 7.28
N PHE A 386 -14.10 -10.19 8.44
CA PHE A 386 -13.53 -8.99 9.08
C PHE A 386 -11.99 -8.98 8.99
N ALA A 387 -11.44 -7.87 8.51
CA ALA A 387 -10.00 -7.64 8.37
C ALA A 387 -9.56 -6.34 9.05
N SER A 388 -8.45 -6.39 9.78
CA SER A 388 -7.88 -5.23 10.49
C SER A 388 -6.38 -5.38 10.71
N ASP A 389 -5.69 -4.24 10.75
CA ASP A 389 -4.27 -4.13 11.13
C ASP A 389 -4.05 -4.12 12.65
N SER A 390 -5.09 -4.41 13.46
CA SER A 390 -5.03 -4.43 14.92
C SER A 390 -5.56 -5.73 15.51
N LYS A 391 -4.69 -6.45 16.24
CA LYS A 391 -5.11 -7.64 17.00
C LYS A 391 -6.26 -7.34 17.98
N VAL A 392 -6.22 -6.19 18.67
CA VAL A 392 -7.29 -5.77 19.59
C VAL A 392 -8.64 -5.65 18.87
N ALA A 393 -8.65 -5.13 17.63
CA ALA A 393 -9.88 -5.03 16.86
C ALA A 393 -10.42 -6.42 16.45
N ILE A 394 -9.54 -7.32 16.02
CA ILE A 394 -9.90 -8.70 15.65
C ILE A 394 -10.47 -9.45 16.86
N ASP A 395 -9.77 -9.42 17.99
CA ASP A 395 -10.20 -10.08 19.23
C ASP A 395 -11.55 -9.51 19.71
N THR A 396 -11.77 -8.19 19.57
CA THR A 396 -13.05 -7.56 19.88
C THR A 396 -14.19 -8.12 19.03
N VAL A 397 -13.95 -8.30 17.73
CA VAL A 397 -14.99 -8.77 16.81
C VAL A 397 -15.29 -10.25 17.03
N ARG A 398 -14.28 -11.05 17.40
CA ARG A 398 -14.50 -12.44 17.85
C ARG A 398 -15.37 -12.50 19.11
N GLU A 399 -15.01 -11.72 20.14
CA GLU A 399 -15.81 -11.61 21.36
C GLU A 399 -17.24 -11.15 21.04
N TYR A 400 -17.39 -10.17 20.16
CA TYR A 400 -18.68 -9.67 19.70
C TYR A 400 -19.50 -10.73 18.97
N ALA A 401 -18.87 -11.55 18.11
CA ALA A 401 -19.55 -12.64 17.42
C ALA A 401 -19.97 -13.76 18.37
N SER A 402 -19.10 -14.17 19.30
CA SER A 402 -19.40 -15.22 20.27
C SER A 402 -20.51 -14.83 21.24
N ASN A 403 -20.49 -13.60 21.75
CA ASN A 403 -21.52 -13.13 22.69
C ASN A 403 -22.89 -12.93 22.02
N ASN A 404 -22.92 -12.69 20.70
CA ASN A 404 -24.17 -12.57 19.96
C ASN A 404 -24.67 -13.89 19.37
N ALA A 405 -23.88 -14.97 19.43
CA ALA A 405 -24.32 -16.28 18.96
C ALA A 405 -25.53 -16.81 19.74
N GLU A 406 -25.73 -16.32 20.97
CA GLU A 406 -26.91 -16.60 21.79
C GLU A 406 -28.19 -15.98 21.20
N TYR A 407 -28.08 -14.91 20.41
CA TYR A 407 -29.19 -14.38 19.63
C TYR A 407 -29.23 -15.10 18.28
N THR A 408 -30.34 -15.78 17.99
CA THR A 408 -30.56 -16.57 16.76
C THR A 408 -30.38 -15.79 15.44
N ASN A 409 -30.18 -14.47 15.49
CA ASN A 409 -30.00 -13.58 14.35
C ASN A 409 -28.69 -12.76 14.40
N GLY A 410 -27.72 -13.11 15.26
CA GLY A 410 -26.42 -12.44 15.30
C GLY A 410 -25.63 -12.61 13.98
N PRO A 411 -24.81 -11.62 13.57
CA PRO A 411 -23.99 -11.76 12.38
C PRO A 411 -22.93 -12.86 12.56
N SER A 412 -22.84 -13.79 11.62
CA SER A 412 -21.71 -14.72 11.55
C SER A 412 -20.46 -13.97 11.09
N VAL A 413 -19.45 -13.85 11.96
CA VAL A 413 -18.22 -13.10 11.65
C VAL A 413 -17.00 -14.01 11.60
N ILE A 414 -16.23 -13.90 10.52
CA ILE A 414 -15.06 -14.72 10.21
C ILE A 414 -13.81 -13.83 10.26
N THR A 415 -12.77 -14.28 10.96
CA THR A 415 -11.46 -13.61 11.04
C THR A 415 -10.33 -14.64 11.04
N PHE A 416 -9.19 -14.34 10.39
CA PHE A 416 -8.11 -15.32 10.20
C PHE A 416 -6.90 -15.18 11.11
N ALA A 417 -6.86 -14.22 12.04
CA ALA A 417 -5.68 -14.06 12.89
C ALA A 417 -5.51 -15.21 13.90
N ASN A 418 -4.72 -16.22 13.56
CA ASN A 418 -4.31 -17.21 14.57
C ASN A 418 -3.41 -16.53 15.62
N GLU A 419 -3.29 -17.12 16.81
CA GLU A 419 -2.40 -16.59 17.85
C GLU A 419 -0.94 -16.51 17.41
N SER A 420 -0.55 -17.35 16.44
CA SER A 420 0.77 -17.37 15.83
C SER A 420 0.93 -16.40 14.64
N GLU A 421 -0.16 -15.85 14.11
CA GLU A 421 -0.09 -14.94 12.96
C GLU A 421 0.38 -13.55 13.39
N LYS A 422 1.49 -13.10 12.78
CA LYS A 422 2.00 -11.75 12.94
C LYS A 422 0.97 -10.74 12.41
N GLU A 423 0.90 -9.56 13.02
CA GLU A 423 0.12 -8.44 12.46
C GLU A 423 0.54 -8.18 11.01
N ALA A 424 -0.43 -7.97 10.14
CA ALA A 424 -0.17 -7.68 8.73
C ALA A 424 0.77 -6.48 8.59
N LEU A 425 1.91 -6.69 7.93
CA LEU A 425 2.91 -5.64 7.76
C LEU A 425 2.46 -4.63 6.70
N HIS A 426 2.60 -3.35 7.04
CA HIS A 426 2.43 -2.28 6.07
C HIS A 426 3.66 -2.21 5.16
N LEU A 427 3.43 -2.31 3.85
CA LEU A 427 4.50 -2.39 2.84
C LEU A 427 5.55 -1.29 2.95
N ASP A 428 5.17 -0.09 3.37
CA ASP A 428 6.09 1.06 3.48
C ASP A 428 6.60 1.43 4.87
N LYS A 429 6.15 0.74 5.91
CA LYS A 429 6.41 1.17 7.30
C LYS A 429 7.07 0.08 8.14
N ALA A 430 7.42 -1.06 7.54
CA ALA A 430 8.14 -2.11 8.24
C ALA A 430 9.58 -1.65 8.52
N PRO A 431 10.00 -1.60 9.80
CA PRO A 431 11.35 -1.16 10.14
C PRO A 431 12.38 -2.13 9.57
N GLY A 432 13.33 -1.59 8.83
CA GLY A 432 14.55 -2.29 8.44
C GLY A 432 14.47 -3.18 7.20
N TRP A 433 13.32 -3.38 6.54
CA TRP A 433 13.19 -4.10 5.26
C TRP A 433 13.83 -5.51 5.18
N LYS A 434 14.35 -6.02 6.29
CA LYS A 434 15.06 -7.30 6.45
C LYS A 434 14.09 -8.46 6.70
N THR A 435 12.85 -8.31 6.28
CA THR A 435 11.82 -9.34 6.36
C THR A 435 11.96 -10.31 5.18
N GLN A 436 11.11 -11.32 5.09
CA GLN A 436 10.97 -12.17 3.91
C GLN A 436 9.69 -11.78 3.15
N PRO A 437 9.54 -12.10 1.85
CA PRO A 437 8.30 -11.84 1.12
C PRO A 437 7.05 -12.40 1.83
N SER A 438 7.19 -13.58 2.45
CA SER A 438 6.12 -14.26 3.20
C SER A 438 5.57 -13.45 4.37
N ASP A 439 6.34 -12.55 4.99
CA ASP A 439 5.86 -11.68 6.07
C ASP A 439 4.78 -10.67 5.58
N TYR A 440 4.65 -10.47 4.27
CA TYR A 440 3.64 -9.60 3.66
C TYR A 440 2.44 -10.35 3.07
N TYR A 441 2.45 -11.69 3.06
CA TYR A 441 1.38 -12.48 2.44
C TYR A 441 0.01 -12.19 3.04
N ALA A 442 -0.09 -11.98 4.36
CA ALA A 442 -1.35 -11.64 5.01
C ALA A 442 -2.04 -10.41 4.36
N THR A 443 -1.27 -9.38 3.99
CA THR A 443 -1.79 -8.18 3.33
C THR A 443 -2.41 -8.49 1.96
N PHE A 444 -1.79 -9.36 1.17
CA PHE A 444 -2.30 -9.77 -0.15
C PHE A 444 -3.45 -10.77 -0.04
N VAL A 445 -3.37 -11.72 0.88
CA VAL A 445 -4.44 -12.68 1.15
C VAL A 445 -5.71 -11.95 1.60
N ASP A 446 -5.59 -11.05 2.57
CA ASP A 446 -6.74 -10.30 3.07
C ASP A 446 -7.38 -9.46 1.95
N ILE A 447 -6.62 -8.67 1.17
CA ILE A 447 -7.22 -7.85 0.11
C ILE A 447 -7.92 -8.69 -0.98
N LEU A 448 -7.38 -9.87 -1.30
CA LEU A 448 -7.93 -10.77 -2.32
C LEU A 448 -9.14 -11.58 -1.83
N ILE A 449 -9.22 -11.88 -0.53
CA ILE A 449 -10.46 -12.41 0.07
C ILE A 449 -11.48 -11.26 0.15
N MET A 450 -11.10 -10.06 0.58
CA MET A 450 -12.02 -8.92 0.64
C MET A 450 -12.62 -8.60 -0.75
N SER A 451 -11.82 -8.65 -1.82
CA SER A 451 -12.29 -8.40 -3.19
C SER A 451 -13.23 -9.48 -3.75
N ASN A 452 -13.34 -10.63 -3.11
CA ASN A 452 -14.31 -11.65 -3.49
C ASN A 452 -15.68 -11.47 -2.81
N ALA A 453 -15.83 -10.51 -1.88
CA ALA A 453 -17.10 -10.21 -1.22
C ALA A 453 -18.13 -9.60 -2.18
N SER A 454 -19.41 -9.73 -1.82
CA SER A 454 -20.50 -9.07 -2.55
C SER A 454 -20.64 -7.59 -2.18
N CYS A 455 -20.32 -7.24 -0.93
CA CYS A 455 -20.45 -5.89 -0.41
C CYS A 455 -19.30 -5.61 0.57
N ILE A 456 -18.84 -4.37 0.63
CA ILE A 456 -17.72 -3.99 1.49
C ILE A 456 -18.07 -2.75 2.32
N SER A 457 -18.01 -2.92 3.64
CA SER A 457 -17.92 -1.82 4.60
C SER A 457 -16.46 -1.53 4.91
N TYR A 458 -16.00 -0.30 4.73
CA TYR A 458 -14.60 0.07 4.92
C TYR A 458 -14.42 1.35 5.73
N GLY A 459 -13.30 1.44 6.45
CA GLY A 459 -12.97 2.60 7.28
C GLY A 459 -12.13 3.67 6.56
N GLN A 460 -11.20 4.27 7.29
CA GLN A 460 -10.26 5.24 6.73
C GLN A 460 -9.13 4.58 5.94
N GLY A 461 -8.65 5.29 4.91
CA GLY A 461 -7.46 4.95 4.12
C GLY A 461 -7.80 4.23 2.81
N GLY A 462 -6.75 3.96 2.01
CA GLY A 462 -6.90 3.42 0.67
C GLY A 462 -7.16 1.92 0.58
N PHE A 463 -6.85 1.12 1.62
CA PHE A 463 -6.84 -0.35 1.54
C PHE A 463 -8.23 -0.96 1.38
N GLY A 464 -9.17 -0.66 2.29
CA GLY A 464 -10.54 -1.15 2.17
C GLY A 464 -11.28 -0.57 0.96
N LEU A 465 -10.98 0.68 0.58
CA LEU A 465 -11.50 1.29 -0.65
C LEU A 465 -10.97 0.57 -1.91
N PHE A 466 -9.73 0.09 -1.88
CA PHE A 466 -9.15 -0.66 -2.98
C PHE A 466 -9.80 -2.04 -3.13
N ALA A 467 -10.05 -2.76 -2.04
CA ALA A 467 -10.85 -3.98 -2.11
C ALA A 467 -12.26 -3.72 -2.64
N ALA A 468 -12.87 -2.60 -2.27
CA ALA A 468 -14.19 -2.20 -2.75
C ALA A 468 -14.22 -2.01 -4.27
N LEU A 469 -13.19 -1.38 -4.85
CA LEU A 469 -13.01 -1.28 -6.31
C LEU A 469 -12.83 -2.66 -6.98
N MET A 470 -12.13 -3.57 -6.32
CA MET A 470 -11.92 -4.93 -6.81
C MET A 470 -13.06 -5.88 -6.47
N SER A 471 -14.13 -5.43 -5.80
CA SER A 471 -15.21 -6.31 -5.38
C SER A 471 -16.10 -6.72 -6.56
N ARG A 472 -16.80 -7.86 -6.44
CA ARG A 472 -17.75 -8.31 -7.46
C ARG A 472 -18.91 -7.33 -7.69
N ASN A 473 -19.17 -6.46 -6.72
CA ASN A 473 -20.14 -5.39 -6.82
C ASN A 473 -19.61 -4.13 -6.13
N ALA A 474 -18.83 -3.34 -6.87
CA ALA A 474 -18.26 -2.08 -6.40
C ALA A 474 -19.33 -1.03 -6.02
N ASN A 475 -20.60 -1.22 -6.43
CA ASN A 475 -21.71 -0.36 -6.02
C ASN A 475 -22.26 -0.71 -4.64
N CYS A 476 -22.01 -1.92 -4.11
CA CYS A 476 -22.41 -2.30 -2.76
C CYS A 476 -21.30 -1.97 -1.74
N THR A 477 -21.02 -0.69 -1.56
CA THR A 477 -19.89 -0.22 -0.75
C THR A 477 -20.31 0.89 0.21
N LEU A 478 -19.77 0.87 1.43
CA LEU A 478 -20.09 1.85 2.47
C LEU A 478 -18.86 2.23 3.28
N GLN A 479 -18.66 3.54 3.47
CA GLN A 479 -17.64 4.04 4.38
C GLN A 479 -18.20 4.13 5.80
N HIS A 480 -17.72 3.30 6.73
CA HIS A 480 -18.24 3.28 8.12
C HIS A 480 -17.57 4.30 9.04
N SER A 481 -16.41 4.83 8.66
CA SER A 481 -15.68 5.81 9.47
C SER A 481 -14.80 6.72 8.63
N ARG A 482 -14.63 7.96 9.13
CA ARG A 482 -13.74 8.98 8.56
C ARG A 482 -13.03 9.71 9.68
N LYS A 483 -11.69 9.71 9.65
CA LYS A 483 -10.86 10.28 10.73
C LYS A 483 -11.24 9.66 12.08
N LYS A 484 -11.72 10.47 13.02
CA LYS A 484 -12.15 10.04 14.36
C LYS A 484 -13.68 9.92 14.49
N LYS A 485 -14.43 9.98 13.39
CA LYS A 485 -15.91 9.94 13.39
C LYS A 485 -16.43 8.65 12.79
N LEU A 486 -17.39 8.03 13.47
CA LEU A 486 -18.22 6.96 12.91
C LEU A 486 -19.30 7.59 12.01
N LEU A 487 -19.58 6.94 10.90
CA LEU A 487 -20.63 7.32 9.96
C LEU A 487 -21.83 6.40 10.16
N ASN A 488 -23.05 6.91 9.95
CA ASN A 488 -24.24 6.09 10.12
C ASN A 488 -24.33 5.05 8.98
N CYS A 489 -24.51 3.77 9.33
CA CYS A 489 -24.61 2.66 8.38
C CYS A 489 -25.80 2.79 7.40
N THR A 490 -26.84 3.55 7.74
CA THR A 490 -28.00 3.74 6.84
C THR A 490 -27.86 4.92 5.88
N LYS A 491 -27.04 5.92 6.23
CA LYS A 491 -26.86 7.16 5.45
C LYS A 491 -25.55 7.23 4.67
N ALA A 492 -24.65 6.26 4.84
CA ALA A 492 -23.32 6.29 4.24
C ALA A 492 -23.24 5.50 2.91
N ARG A 493 -24.28 5.57 2.07
CA ARG A 493 -24.15 5.09 0.69
C ARG A 493 -23.24 6.06 -0.08
N PHE A 494 -22.36 5.51 -0.91
CA PHE A 494 -21.38 6.29 -1.66
C PHE A 494 -22.00 7.38 -2.56
N SER A 495 -23.27 7.22 -2.96
CA SER A 495 -24.05 8.22 -3.70
C SER A 495 -24.23 9.55 -2.97
N ASP A 496 -24.12 9.54 -1.64
CA ASP A 496 -24.46 10.68 -0.77
C ASP A 496 -23.21 11.50 -0.39
N LEU A 497 -22.02 11.06 -0.83
CA LEU A 497 -20.75 11.78 -0.70
C LEU A 497 -20.55 12.74 -1.89
N LYS A 498 -21.33 13.82 -1.94
CA LYS A 498 -21.11 14.96 -2.85
C LYS A 498 -20.35 16.09 -2.17
#